data_AF-A0A8S9JW21-F1
#
_entry.id   AF-A0A8S9JW21-F1
#
_cell.length_a   1.000
_cell.length_b   1.000
_cell.length_c   1.000
_cell.angle_alpha   90.00
_cell.angle_beta   90.00
_cell.angle_gamma   90.00
#
_symmetry.space_group_name_H-M   'P 1'
#
loop_
_entity.id
_entity.type
_entity.pdbx_description
1 polymer ?
#
loop_
_entity_poly.entity_id
_entity_poly.type
_entity_poly.pdbx_seq_one_letter_code
_entity_poly.pdbx_strand_id
1 'polypeptide(L)'
;METMAYGLSLGPVQAVMVNFVARGGTEFNTIVQAVLVEKKHALVSHEKTTRMILKKLSNGNRVINVFHCDLPLDEQLLRTMKI
;
A
#
# COMPACT_ATOMS: atom_id res chain seq x y z
N MET A 1 0.28 -0.26 -8.46
CA MET A 1 0.53 -0.84 -9.80
C MET A 1 1.93 -0.45 -10.15
N GLU A 2 2.83 -1.41 -10.12
CA GLU A 2 4.23 -1.16 -10.40
C GLU A 2 4.45 -1.10 -11.91
N THR A 3 5.29 -0.18 -12.34
CA THR A 3 5.69 -0.06 -13.74
C THR A 3 7.21 -0.18 -13.85
N MET A 4 7.73 -0.48 -15.04
CA MET A 4 9.18 -0.56 -15.24
C MET A 4 9.89 0.77 -15.02
N ALA A 5 9.17 1.88 -15.19
CA ALA A 5 9.61 3.21 -14.77
C ALA A 5 9.18 3.44 -13.32
N TYR A 6 10.02 3.08 -12.35
CA TYR A 6 9.68 3.10 -10.92
C TYR A 6 9.04 4.42 -10.43
N GLY A 7 9.39 5.57 -11.00
CA GLY A 7 8.78 6.87 -10.65
C GLY A 7 7.34 7.06 -11.13
N LEU A 8 6.88 6.25 -12.09
CA LEU A 8 5.50 6.20 -12.58
C LEU A 8 4.66 5.14 -11.88
N SER A 9 5.24 4.39 -10.94
CA SER A 9 4.48 3.45 -10.11
C SER A 9 3.42 4.19 -9.30
N LEU A 10 2.18 3.72 -9.40
CA LEU A 10 1.10 4.22 -8.58
C LEU A 10 1.09 3.42 -7.28
N GLY A 11 1.48 4.07 -6.19
CA GLY A 11 1.49 3.45 -4.86
C GLY A 11 0.08 3.00 -4.45
N PRO A 12 -0.03 1.98 -3.59
CA PRO A 12 -1.32 1.38 -3.22
C PRO A 12 -2.32 2.42 -2.67
N VAL A 13 -1.83 3.40 -1.91
CA VAL A 13 -2.66 4.48 -1.37
C VAL A 13 -3.22 5.40 -2.46
N GLN A 14 -2.42 5.73 -3.46
CA GLN A 14 -2.85 6.59 -4.56
C GLN A 14 -3.93 5.89 -5.40
N ALA A 15 -3.79 4.59 -5.65
CA ALA A 15 -4.79 3.80 -6.36
C ALA A 15 -6.14 3.78 -5.61
N VAL A 16 -6.12 3.59 -4.29
CA VAL A 16 -7.33 3.61 -3.45
C VAL A 16 -7.98 4.99 -3.44
N MET A 17 -7.18 6.07 -3.39
CA MET A 17 -7.70 7.45 -3.42
C MET A 17 -8.39 7.77 -4.75
N VAL A 18 -7.81 7.38 -5.87
CA VAL A 18 -8.45 7.53 -7.18
C VAL A 18 -9.79 6.81 -7.22
N ASN A 19 -9.85 5.56 -6.71
CA ASN A 19 -11.11 4.81 -6.62
C ASN A 19 -12.13 5.47 -5.66
N PHE A 20 -11.69 6.04 -4.54
CA PHE A 20 -12.56 6.77 -3.62
C PHE A 20 -13.21 7.98 -4.30
N VAL A 21 -12.43 8.80 -5.02
CA VAL A 21 -12.94 9.95 -5.77
C VAL A 21 -13.83 9.51 -6.93
N ALA A 22 -13.43 8.48 -7.68
CA ALA A 22 -14.23 7.94 -8.79
C ALA A 22 -15.60 7.41 -8.35
N ARG A 23 -15.72 6.98 -7.08
CA ARG A 23 -16.98 6.56 -6.45
C ARG A 23 -17.77 7.70 -5.82
N GLY A 24 -17.36 8.95 -6.00
CA GLY A 24 -18.04 10.15 -5.51
C GLY A 24 -17.62 10.59 -4.10
N GLY A 25 -16.54 10.04 -3.55
CA GLY A 25 -15.98 10.50 -2.28
C GLY A 25 -15.34 11.89 -2.41
N THR A 26 -15.72 12.83 -1.53
CA THR A 26 -15.32 14.25 -1.63
C THR A 26 -14.38 14.69 -0.50
N GLU A 27 -14.53 14.13 0.69
CA GLU A 27 -13.77 14.53 1.88
C GLU A 27 -12.92 13.37 2.40
N PHE A 28 -11.58 13.50 2.34
CA PHE A 28 -10.67 12.47 2.85
C PHE A 28 -10.71 12.35 4.39
N ASN A 29 -11.28 13.34 5.09
CA ASN A 29 -11.58 13.26 6.51
C ASN A 29 -12.66 12.17 6.83
N THR A 30 -13.33 11.59 5.83
CA THR A 30 -14.35 10.55 6.05
C THR A 30 -13.76 9.13 6.06
N ILE A 31 -12.50 8.95 5.64
CA ILE A 31 -11.83 7.64 5.57
C ILE A 31 -11.52 7.09 6.97
N VAL A 32 -12.46 6.51 7.69
CA VAL A 32 -12.29 6.11 9.11
C VAL A 32 -11.19 5.08 9.38
N GLN A 33 -10.85 4.24 8.40
CA GLN A 33 -9.89 3.14 8.54
C GLN A 33 -9.21 2.82 7.22
N ALA A 34 -7.99 2.30 7.27
CA ALA A 34 -7.31 1.76 6.10
C ALA A 34 -6.64 0.41 6.43
N VAL A 35 -6.56 -0.45 5.41
CA VAL A 35 -5.85 -1.73 5.47
C VAL A 35 -4.79 -1.75 4.37
N LEU A 36 -3.55 -2.02 4.74
CA LEU A 36 -2.46 -2.30 3.82
C LEU A 36 -2.13 -3.79 3.89
N VAL A 37 -2.11 -4.45 2.74
CA VAL A 37 -1.66 -5.84 2.63
C VAL A 37 -0.45 -5.84 1.71
N GLU A 38 0.69 -6.31 2.21
CA GLU A 38 1.93 -6.40 1.43
C GLU A 38 2.67 -7.71 1.69
N LYS A 39 3.63 -8.08 0.82
CA LYS A 39 4.43 -9.29 1.03
C LYS A 39 5.40 -9.07 2.20
N LYS A 40 5.55 -10.06 3.10
CA LYS A 40 6.42 -9.98 4.28
C LYS A 40 7.90 -9.71 3.95
N HIS A 41 8.37 -10.31 2.86
CA HIS A 41 9.74 -10.17 2.37
C HIS A 41 9.80 -9.39 1.04
N ALA A 42 8.94 -8.38 0.89
CA ALA A 42 8.99 -7.49 -0.27
C ALA A 42 10.31 -6.69 -0.26
N LEU A 43 10.92 -6.51 -1.45
CA LEU A 43 12.07 -5.60 -1.63
C LEU A 43 11.70 -4.14 -1.34
N VAL A 44 10.42 -3.80 -1.50
CA VAL A 44 9.86 -2.47 -1.25
C VAL A 44 8.67 -2.62 -0.31
N SER A 45 8.71 -1.93 0.83
CA SER A 45 7.55 -1.80 1.73
C SER A 45 6.89 -0.45 1.50
N HIS A 46 5.55 -0.46 1.47
CA HIS A 46 4.74 0.75 1.32
C HIS A 46 4.15 1.22 2.65
N GLU A 47 4.40 0.55 3.77
CA GLU A 47 3.82 0.86 5.07
C GLU A 47 4.11 2.31 5.50
N LYS A 48 5.39 2.70 5.56
CA LYS A 48 5.79 4.02 6.06
C LYS A 48 5.19 5.14 5.22
N THR A 49 5.22 4.98 3.90
CA THR A 49 4.60 5.91 2.94
C THR A 49 3.10 5.97 3.13
N THR A 50 2.44 4.82 3.33
CA THR A 50 1.00 4.73 3.55
C THR A 50 0.58 5.47 4.81
N ARG A 51 1.28 5.23 5.93
CA ARG A 51 1.04 5.93 7.19
C ARG A 51 1.24 7.44 7.04
N MET A 52 2.30 7.88 6.37
CA MET A 52 2.56 9.29 6.15
C MET A 52 1.45 9.98 5.34
N ILE A 53 1.06 9.41 4.21
CA ILE A 53 0.05 10.00 3.32
C ILE A 53 -1.30 10.09 4.04
N LEU A 54 -1.74 8.99 4.66
CA LEU A 54 -3.01 8.98 5.38
C LEU A 54 -3.00 9.98 6.53
N LYS A 55 -1.93 10.05 7.32
CA LYS A 55 -1.80 11.04 8.41
C LYS A 55 -1.95 12.48 7.91
N LYS A 56 -1.41 12.81 6.73
CA LYS A 56 -1.54 14.15 6.14
C LYS A 56 -2.96 14.47 5.67
N LEU A 57 -3.70 13.47 5.19
CA LEU A 57 -5.02 13.67 4.57
C LEU A 57 -6.20 13.60 5.55
N SER A 58 -5.99 13.02 6.72
CA SER A 58 -7.09 12.63 7.63
C SER A 58 -7.13 13.39 8.97
N ASN A 59 -6.46 14.52 9.10
CA ASN A 59 -6.42 15.36 10.32
C ASN A 59 -6.02 14.64 11.63
N GLY A 60 -5.42 13.44 11.57
CA GLY A 60 -4.77 12.79 12.71
C GLY A 60 -5.43 11.50 13.21
N ASN A 61 -4.58 10.59 13.69
CA ASN A 61 -4.84 9.27 14.33
C ASN A 61 -5.88 8.37 13.67
N ARG A 62 -5.54 7.86 12.47
CA ARG A 62 -6.30 6.77 11.86
C ARG A 62 -5.62 5.43 12.04
N VAL A 63 -6.45 4.42 12.33
CA VAL A 63 -6.01 3.04 12.45
C VAL A 63 -5.68 2.52 11.05
N ILE A 64 -4.40 2.23 10.85
CA ILE A 64 -3.89 1.54 9.67
C ILE A 64 -3.46 0.17 10.12
N ASN A 65 -4.22 -0.83 9.67
CA ASN A 65 -3.89 -2.23 9.89
C ASN A 65 -3.00 -2.69 8.73
N VAL A 66 -1.84 -3.27 9.07
CA VAL A 66 -0.88 -3.77 8.09
C VAL A 66 -0.82 -5.28 8.24
N PHE A 67 -1.04 -5.98 7.13
CA PHE A 67 -0.93 -7.43 7.07
C PHE A 67 0.20 -7.80 6.12
N HIS A 68 1.12 -8.61 6.63
CA HIS A 68 2.21 -9.15 5.84
C HIS A 68 1.88 -10.57 5.41
N CYS A 69 1.71 -10.77 4.10
CA CYS A 69 1.48 -12.08 3.53
C CYS A 69 2.81 -12.78 3.24
N ASP A 70 2.96 -14.00 3.74
CA ASP A 70 4.02 -14.90 3.31
C ASP A 70 3.62 -15.57 1.99
N LEU A 71 4.59 -15.73 1.10
CA LEU A 71 4.42 -16.56 -0.08
C LEU A 71 4.61 -18.03 0.31
N PRO A 72 3.92 -18.96 -0.38
CA PRO A 72 4.21 -20.38 -0.25
C PRO A 72 5.71 -20.64 -0.52
N LEU A 73 6.30 -21.58 0.23
CA LEU A 73 7.74 -21.85 0.31
C LEU A 73 8.42 -21.99 -1.07
N ASP A 74 7.73 -22.54 -2.07
CA ASP A 74 8.21 -22.67 -3.45
C ASP A 74 8.56 -21.32 -4.11
N GLU A 75 7.76 -20.27 -3.92
CA GLU A 75 8.05 -18.96 -4.54
C GLU A 75 9.19 -18.23 -3.78
N GLN A 76 9.42 -18.56 -2.51
CA GLN A 76 10.53 -18.01 -1.72
C GLN A 76 11.88 -18.61 -2.14
N LEU A 77 11.92 -19.93 -2.37
CA LEU A 77 13.10 -20.63 -2.88
C LEU A 77 13.53 -20.10 -4.26
N LEU A 78 12.58 -19.92 -5.19
CA LEU A 78 12.86 -19.36 -6.52
C LEU A 78 13.46 -17.95 -6.48
N ARG A 79 13.14 -17.14 -5.47
CA ARG A 79 13.72 -15.79 -5.28
C ARG A 79 15.11 -15.82 -4.66
N THR A 80 15.41 -16.82 -3.84
CA THR A 80 16.72 -16.96 -3.18
C THR A 80 17.76 -17.56 -4.13
N MET A 81 17.30 -18.31 -5.15
CA MET A 81 18.14 -18.98 -6.14
C MET A 81 18.42 -18.18 -7.43
N LYS A 82 17.79 -17.00 -7.63
CA LYS A 82 18.17 -16.09 -8.73
C LYS A 82 19.39 -15.26 -8.31
N ILE A 83 20.58 -15.75 -8.63
CA ILE A 83 21.85 -15.00 -8.69
C ILE A 83 22.06 -14.51 -10.12
#